data_AF-A0AAN8UTK5-F1
#
_entry.id   AF-A0AAN8UTK5-F1
#
_cell.length_a   1.000
_cell.length_b   1.000
_cell.length_c   1.000
_cell.angle_alpha   90.00
_cell.angle_beta   90.00
_cell.angle_gamma   90.00
#
_symmetry.space_group_name_H-M   'P 1'
#
loop_
_entity.id
_entity.type
_entity.pdbx_description
1 polymer ?
#
loop_
_entity_poly.entity_id
_entity_poly.type
_entity_poly.pdbx_seq_one_letter_code
_entity_poly.pdbx_strand_id
1 'polypeptide(L)'
;NCTISGIVFEGVERRASGSRLPKCFVKLDNALNKSLSFAANMVSASPPPKDSSSDAKWVEENQARHAKWWYSTFHCVTAMVGAGVLSLPYAMAYLGWGPGTAILAIAWMITLNTMWQMIQLHECVPGTRFDRYYELGQHAFGPKLGPWIVLPQQLIVQVGCDIVYMVTGGQCLKKFVEMACTNCKSLRQSYWICIFGSIHFLLAQLPNFNSVSGVSLAAAVMSLSYSTIAWVGSLTHGQIDNVSHAYKKTNTLDFVFRVFNALGQISFAFAGHAVVLEIQATIPSTPEKPSRVPMWKGAVASYFINAICYFPVALIGYWAFGQDVDDNVLIALKRPEWLIASANLMVVIHVIGSYQVYAMPVFDMLENMMVKRLNFPPGVVLRLITRSAYVAFTLFIGVTFPFFGDLLGFFGGFGFAPTSYFLPSIMWLIIKKPERFSRSWLINWACIITGMSIMLVSTIGGLRNIVMDASTYRFYT
;
A
#
# COMPACT_ATOMS: atom_id res chain seq x y z
N ASN A 1 -4.19 -47.38 2.51
CA ASN A 1 -3.22 -48.37 3.01
C ASN A 1 -2.58 -49.11 1.84
N CYS A 2 -1.27 -49.30 1.93
CA CYS A 2 -0.36 -50.01 1.02
C CYS A 2 0.34 -49.21 -0.10
N THR A 3 1.38 -48.46 0.29
CA THR A 3 2.82 -48.79 0.09
C THR A 3 3.14 -50.06 -0.72
N ILE A 4 4.26 -50.25 -1.45
CA ILE A 4 5.56 -49.59 -1.67
C ILE A 4 6.29 -50.41 -2.77
N SER A 5 7.26 -49.79 -3.46
CA SER A 5 8.45 -50.35 -4.17
C SER A 5 8.30 -51.60 -5.06
N GLY A 6 8.96 -51.71 -6.20
CA GLY A 6 10.06 -50.95 -6.76
C GLY A 6 10.79 -51.88 -7.73
N ILE A 7 11.35 -51.37 -8.83
CA ILE A 7 12.39 -52.02 -9.64
C ILE A 7 13.27 -50.90 -10.16
N VAL A 8 14.57 -51.14 -10.11
CA VAL A 8 15.69 -50.24 -10.36
C VAL A 8 16.60 -50.89 -11.41
N PHE A 9 17.16 -50.06 -12.32
CA PHE A 9 18.16 -50.30 -13.39
C PHE A 9 17.72 -51.20 -14.56
N GLU A 10 18.01 -50.92 -15.84
CA GLU A 10 19.19 -50.34 -16.48
C GLU A 10 18.86 -49.36 -17.63
N GLY A 11 19.87 -48.56 -18.00
CA GLY A 11 19.76 -47.37 -18.84
C GLY A 11 19.55 -47.59 -20.33
N VAL A 12 18.85 -46.63 -20.93
CA VAL A 12 18.87 -46.33 -22.36
C VAL A 12 18.90 -44.81 -22.52
N GLU A 13 20.06 -44.34 -22.98
CA GLU A 13 20.26 -43.30 -23.99
C GLU A 13 19.46 -41.97 -23.91
N ARG A 14 20.21 -40.89 -23.67
CA ARG A 14 19.76 -39.49 -23.81
C ARG A 14 19.27 -39.23 -25.23
N ARG A 15 17.97 -38.96 -25.39
CA ARG A 15 17.46 -38.07 -26.45
C ARG A 15 16.71 -36.89 -25.83
N ALA A 16 17.16 -35.70 -26.20
CA ALA A 16 16.58 -34.42 -25.82
C ALA A 16 15.09 -34.34 -26.22
N SER A 17 14.23 -34.05 -25.25
CA SER A 17 12.80 -33.77 -25.44
C SER A 17 12.44 -32.54 -24.62
N GLY A 18 11.81 -31.57 -25.28
CA GLY A 18 11.46 -30.25 -24.76
C GLY A 18 10.79 -30.25 -23.39
N SER A 19 11.07 -29.18 -22.66
CA SER A 19 10.55 -28.84 -21.34
C SER A 19 9.02 -28.89 -21.30
N ARG A 20 8.45 -30.02 -20.87
CA ARG A 20 7.07 -30.08 -20.38
C ARG A 20 7.02 -29.45 -18.99
N LEU A 21 6.82 -28.13 -18.96
CA LEU A 21 6.34 -27.45 -17.74
C LEU A 21 4.84 -27.77 -17.53
N PRO A 22 4.36 -27.74 -16.27
CA PRO A 22 3.21 -28.55 -15.86
C PRO A 22 1.89 -28.09 -16.47
N LYS A 23 1.15 -29.05 -17.05
CA LYS A 23 -0.23 -28.91 -17.60
C LYS A 23 -1.19 -28.11 -16.70
N CYS A 24 -0.91 -28.01 -15.41
CA CYS A 24 -1.66 -27.23 -14.43
C CYS A 24 -1.69 -25.73 -14.76
N PHE A 25 -0.58 -25.13 -15.18
CA PHE A 25 -0.52 -23.70 -15.52
C PHE A 25 -1.37 -23.36 -16.74
N VAL A 26 -1.31 -24.18 -17.79
CA VAL A 26 -2.13 -24.01 -19.00
C VAL A 26 -3.62 -24.17 -18.68
N LYS A 27 -3.96 -25.09 -17.77
CA LYS A 27 -5.33 -25.31 -17.32
C LYS A 27 -5.86 -24.14 -16.48
N LEU A 28 -5.02 -23.54 -15.64
CA LEU A 28 -5.35 -22.35 -14.85
C LEU A 28 -5.49 -21.10 -15.72
N ASP A 29 -4.59 -20.88 -16.70
CA ASP A 29 -4.70 -19.78 -17.68
C ASP A 29 -5.96 -19.93 -18.54
N ASN A 30 -6.24 -21.14 -19.03
CA ASN A 30 -7.47 -21.39 -19.77
C ASN A 30 -8.71 -21.25 -18.86
N ALA A 31 -8.65 -21.62 -17.58
CA ALA A 31 -9.76 -21.44 -16.64
C ALA A 31 -10.00 -19.97 -16.32
N LEU A 32 -8.96 -19.17 -16.08
CA LEU A 32 -9.06 -17.72 -15.87
C LEU A 32 -9.55 -17.02 -17.15
N ASN A 33 -8.99 -17.33 -18.31
CA ASN A 33 -9.48 -16.79 -19.60
C ASN A 33 -10.93 -17.21 -19.86
N LYS A 34 -11.33 -18.44 -19.51
CA LYS A 34 -12.70 -18.92 -19.68
C LYS A 34 -13.66 -18.30 -18.66
N SER A 35 -13.25 -18.10 -17.40
CA SER A 35 -14.02 -17.38 -16.38
C SER A 35 -14.17 -15.90 -16.72
N LEU A 36 -13.13 -15.25 -17.22
CA LEU A 36 -13.15 -13.87 -17.70
C LEU A 36 -14.00 -13.72 -18.97
N SER A 37 -13.90 -14.68 -19.91
CA SER A 37 -14.73 -14.75 -21.13
C SER A 37 -16.20 -15.02 -20.82
N PHE A 38 -16.49 -15.91 -19.86
CA PHE A 38 -17.84 -16.22 -19.41
C PHE A 38 -18.48 -15.03 -18.67
N ALA A 39 -17.71 -14.34 -17.83
CA ALA A 39 -18.15 -13.10 -17.19
C ALA A 39 -18.40 -11.97 -18.20
N ALA A 40 -17.56 -11.84 -19.25
CA ALA A 40 -17.78 -10.89 -20.34
C ALA A 40 -19.04 -11.20 -21.16
N ASN A 41 -19.32 -12.49 -21.42
CA ASN A 41 -20.48 -12.92 -22.19
C ASN A 41 -21.81 -12.81 -21.41
N MET A 42 -21.79 -12.81 -20.08
CA MET A 42 -22.98 -12.55 -19.24
C MET A 42 -23.37 -11.06 -19.15
N VAL A 43 -22.60 -10.14 -19.77
CA VAL A 43 -22.83 -8.69 -19.72
C VAL A 43 -22.85 -8.08 -21.13
N SER A 44 -23.55 -8.72 -22.06
CA SER A 44 -23.99 -8.04 -23.29
C SER A 44 -25.18 -7.13 -22.96
N ALA A 45 -24.91 -5.88 -22.61
CA ALA A 45 -25.89 -4.80 -22.67
C ALA A 45 -25.44 -3.80 -23.75
N SER A 46 -26.41 -3.36 -24.54
CA SER A 46 -26.30 -2.41 -25.65
C SER A 46 -25.49 -1.16 -25.28
N PRO A 47 -24.84 -0.48 -26.25
CA PRO A 47 -24.11 0.75 -25.98
C PRO A 47 -25.06 1.82 -25.41
N PRO A 48 -24.61 2.63 -24.43
CA PRO A 48 -25.44 3.71 -23.90
C PRO A 48 -25.70 4.76 -24.99
N PRO A 49 -26.83 5.49 -24.94
CA PRO A 49 -27.09 6.57 -25.88
C PRO A 49 -26.03 7.67 -25.71
N LYS A 50 -25.65 8.30 -26.82
CA LYS A 50 -24.79 9.49 -26.84
C LYS A 50 -25.55 10.64 -26.19
N ASP A 51 -25.42 10.80 -24.88
CA ASP A 51 -25.81 12.03 -24.20
C ASP A 51 -24.74 13.10 -24.42
N SER A 52 -25.21 14.30 -24.74
CA SER A 52 -24.53 15.60 -24.90
C SER A 52 -23.74 16.09 -23.67
N SER A 53 -23.36 15.18 -22.78
CA SER A 53 -22.57 15.40 -21.56
C SER A 53 -21.06 15.39 -21.78
N SER A 54 -20.56 14.98 -22.96
CA SER A 54 -19.13 14.99 -23.26
C SER A 54 -18.55 16.39 -23.13
N ASP A 55 -19.24 17.38 -23.68
CA ASP A 55 -18.68 18.74 -23.78
C ASP A 55 -18.75 19.47 -22.44
N ALA A 56 -19.74 19.16 -21.59
CA ALA A 56 -19.82 19.68 -20.22
C ALA A 56 -18.77 19.04 -19.29
N LYS A 57 -18.50 17.74 -19.47
CA LYS A 57 -17.48 17.02 -18.69
C LYS A 57 -16.06 17.45 -19.05
N TRP A 58 -15.81 17.75 -20.33
CA TRP A 58 -14.55 18.32 -20.81
C TRP A 58 -14.30 19.76 -20.32
N VAL A 59 -15.34 20.53 -20.03
CA VAL A 59 -15.22 21.93 -19.59
C VAL A 59 -15.04 22.06 -18.07
N GLU A 60 -15.63 21.19 -17.25
CA GLU A 60 -15.42 21.20 -15.78
C GLU A 60 -14.08 20.55 -15.34
N GLU A 61 -13.52 19.61 -16.13
CA GLU A 61 -12.21 18.98 -15.85
C GLU A 61 -10.99 19.88 -16.14
N ASN A 62 -11.20 21.08 -16.70
CA ASN A 62 -10.17 22.10 -16.91
C ASN A 62 -9.81 22.89 -15.64
N GLN A 63 -9.87 22.26 -14.46
CA GLN A 63 -8.98 22.69 -13.38
C GLN A 63 -7.55 22.54 -13.91
N ALA A 64 -6.85 23.66 -14.03
CA ALA A 64 -5.67 23.77 -14.84
C ALA A 64 -4.57 22.76 -14.40
N ARG A 65 -4.40 21.72 -15.22
CA ARG A 65 -3.43 20.63 -15.01
C ARG A 65 -2.02 21.19 -15.20
N HIS A 66 -1.38 21.60 -14.12
CA HIS A 66 -0.08 22.28 -14.12
C HIS A 66 1.06 21.46 -13.50
N ALA A 67 0.80 20.22 -13.08
CA ALA A 67 1.79 19.40 -12.39
C ALA A 67 2.97 19.02 -13.30
N LYS A 68 4.19 19.28 -12.82
CA LYS A 68 5.45 18.87 -13.45
C LYS A 68 5.88 17.49 -12.94
N TRP A 69 6.82 16.83 -13.63
CA TRP A 69 7.32 15.49 -13.27
C TRP A 69 7.87 15.36 -11.82
N TRP A 70 8.36 16.45 -11.24
CA TRP A 70 8.86 16.42 -9.86
C TRP A 70 7.74 16.47 -8.83
N TYR A 71 6.56 17.04 -9.15
CA TYR A 71 5.39 16.97 -8.28
C TYR A 71 4.95 15.52 -8.10
N SER A 72 4.92 14.74 -9.20
CA SER A 72 4.60 13.31 -9.09
C SER A 72 5.64 12.54 -8.30
N THR A 73 6.92 12.92 -8.32
CA THR A 73 7.92 12.33 -7.41
C THR A 73 7.53 12.53 -5.95
N PHE A 74 7.27 13.77 -5.50
CA PHE A 74 6.95 14.00 -4.08
C PHE A 74 5.62 13.39 -3.66
N HIS A 75 4.60 13.40 -4.53
CA HIS A 75 3.33 12.72 -4.25
C HIS A 75 3.49 11.20 -4.17
N CYS A 76 4.24 10.58 -5.08
CA CYS A 76 4.55 9.15 -5.01
C CYS A 76 5.39 8.80 -3.77
N VAL A 77 6.38 9.63 -3.41
CA VAL A 77 7.16 9.44 -2.18
C VAL A 77 6.25 9.56 -0.95
N THR A 78 5.36 10.55 -0.91
CA THR A 78 4.41 10.71 0.21
C THR A 78 3.48 9.51 0.32
N ALA A 79 2.97 9.01 -0.80
CA ALA A 79 2.08 7.85 -0.83
C ALA A 79 2.79 6.55 -0.40
N MET A 80 4.00 6.32 -0.90
CA MET A 80 4.74 5.09 -0.60
C MET A 80 5.43 5.15 0.76
N VAL A 81 6.30 6.15 0.97
CA VAL A 81 7.18 6.30 2.13
C VAL A 81 6.40 6.85 3.32
N GLY A 82 5.71 5.95 4.02
CA GLY A 82 4.97 6.26 5.24
C GLY A 82 5.23 5.26 6.37
N ALA A 83 4.18 4.96 7.14
CA ALA A 83 4.21 4.03 8.29
C ALA A 83 4.97 2.72 8.03
N GLY A 84 4.81 2.11 6.84
CA GLY A 84 5.36 0.78 6.55
C GLY A 84 6.89 0.68 6.65
N VAL A 85 7.65 1.76 6.42
CA VAL A 85 9.12 1.72 6.52
C VAL A 85 9.60 1.43 7.94
N LEU A 86 8.85 1.91 8.94
CA LEU A 86 9.22 1.81 10.35
C LEU A 86 9.12 0.37 10.88
N SER A 87 8.31 -0.47 10.24
CA SER A 87 8.12 -1.87 10.63
C SER A 87 9.00 -2.86 9.86
N LEU A 88 9.73 -2.41 8.82
CA LEU A 88 10.56 -3.31 8.03
C LEU A 88 11.59 -4.09 8.86
N PRO A 89 12.29 -3.49 9.85
CA PRO A 89 13.20 -4.24 10.73
C PRO A 89 12.49 -5.36 11.51
N TYR A 90 11.26 -5.08 11.96
CA TYR A 90 10.44 -6.05 12.67
C TYR A 90 9.99 -7.20 11.77
N ALA A 91 9.61 -6.92 10.52
CA ALA A 91 9.36 -7.96 9.54
C ALA A 91 10.61 -8.84 9.30
N MET A 92 11.80 -8.23 9.24
CA MET A 92 13.07 -8.96 9.11
C MET A 92 13.35 -9.88 10.31
N ALA A 93 12.91 -9.53 11.53
CA ALA A 93 13.09 -10.39 12.71
C ALA A 93 12.34 -11.74 12.62
N TYR A 94 11.26 -11.81 11.85
CA TYR A 94 10.54 -13.05 11.57
C TYR A 94 11.00 -13.76 10.29
N LEU A 95 11.44 -13.00 9.29
CA LEU A 95 11.85 -13.54 7.98
C LEU A 95 13.34 -13.89 7.91
N GLY A 96 14.16 -13.37 8.81
CA GLY A 96 15.61 -13.55 8.85
C GLY A 96 16.34 -12.84 7.71
N TRP A 97 17.68 -12.93 7.72
CA TRP A 97 18.54 -12.25 6.74
C TRP A 97 18.28 -12.70 5.30
N GLY A 98 18.41 -14.00 5.01
CA GLY A 98 18.30 -14.53 3.65
C GLY A 98 16.91 -14.34 3.05
N PRO A 99 15.87 -15.00 3.60
CA PRO A 99 14.51 -14.89 3.08
C PRO A 99 13.96 -13.47 3.16
N GLY A 100 14.19 -12.76 4.28
CA GLY A 100 13.72 -11.38 4.45
C GLY A 100 14.28 -10.42 3.40
N THR A 101 15.60 -10.45 3.15
CA THR A 101 16.22 -9.58 2.13
C THR A 101 15.74 -9.93 0.72
N ALA A 102 15.58 -11.22 0.42
CA ALA A 102 15.06 -11.66 -0.87
C ALA A 102 13.60 -11.20 -1.09
N ILE A 103 12.74 -11.35 -0.08
CA ILE A 103 11.34 -10.91 -0.15
C ILE A 103 11.25 -9.39 -0.28
N LEU A 104 12.08 -8.64 0.45
CA LEU A 104 12.16 -7.18 0.34
C LEU A 104 12.54 -6.74 -1.09
N ALA A 105 13.55 -7.37 -1.69
CA ALA A 105 13.98 -7.08 -3.06
C ALA A 105 12.92 -7.48 -4.09
N ILE A 106 12.30 -8.65 -3.94
CA ILE A 106 11.24 -9.13 -4.83
C ILE A 106 10.01 -8.22 -4.75
N ALA A 107 9.61 -7.80 -3.55
CA ALA A 107 8.52 -6.86 -3.34
C ALA A 107 8.78 -5.52 -4.06
N TRP A 108 9.98 -4.96 -3.91
CA TRP A 108 10.37 -3.73 -4.60
C TRP A 108 10.34 -3.89 -6.12
N MET A 109 10.86 -5.00 -6.67
CA MET A 109 10.85 -5.28 -8.11
C MET A 109 9.44 -5.48 -8.67
N ILE A 110 8.59 -6.26 -8.00
CA ILE A 110 7.21 -6.51 -8.42
C ILE A 110 6.44 -5.20 -8.45
N THR A 111 6.50 -4.43 -7.36
CA THR A 111 5.76 -3.18 -7.23
C THR A 111 6.23 -2.12 -8.23
N LEU A 112 7.54 -2.04 -8.53
CA LEU A 112 8.07 -1.17 -9.59
C LEU A 112 7.52 -1.56 -10.97
N ASN A 113 7.48 -2.87 -11.27
CA ASN A 113 6.91 -3.37 -12.51
C ASN A 113 5.40 -3.08 -12.63
N THR A 114 4.63 -3.33 -11.58
CA THR A 114 3.17 -3.05 -11.60
C THR A 114 2.88 -1.55 -11.61
N MET A 115 3.74 -0.72 -11.01
CA MET A 115 3.66 0.74 -11.09
C MET A 115 3.85 1.20 -12.54
N TRP A 116 4.86 0.66 -13.23
CA TRP A 116 5.05 0.89 -14.66
C TRP A 116 3.81 0.52 -15.47
N GLN A 117 3.22 -0.65 -15.19
CA GLN A 117 2.00 -1.10 -15.87
C GLN A 117 0.85 -0.12 -15.71
N MET A 118 0.57 0.36 -14.48
CA MET A 118 -0.49 1.33 -14.23
C MET A 118 -0.27 2.64 -15.01
N ILE A 119 0.96 3.15 -15.01
CA ILE A 119 1.31 4.39 -15.73
C ILE A 119 1.09 4.24 -17.24
N GLN A 120 1.42 3.07 -17.80
CA GLN A 120 1.19 2.78 -19.22
C GLN A 120 -0.28 2.52 -19.55
N LEU A 121 -1.05 2.00 -18.59
CA LEU A 121 -2.46 1.68 -18.77
C LEU A 121 -3.36 2.91 -18.64
N HIS A 122 -2.92 3.99 -17.98
CA HIS A 122 -3.65 5.25 -17.85
C HIS A 122 -4.14 5.83 -19.19
N GLU A 123 -3.35 5.67 -20.25
CA GLU A 123 -3.63 6.20 -21.59
C GLU A 123 -3.51 5.09 -22.64
N CYS A 124 -3.94 3.87 -22.31
CA CYS A 124 -3.79 2.73 -23.22
C CYS A 124 -4.74 2.75 -24.43
N VAL A 125 -5.76 3.61 -24.40
CA VAL A 125 -6.72 3.82 -25.48
C VAL A 125 -6.54 5.25 -26.03
N PRO A 126 -6.32 5.43 -27.34
CA PRO A 126 -6.19 6.76 -27.93
C PRO A 126 -7.38 7.66 -27.58
N GLY A 127 -7.11 8.86 -27.07
CA GLY A 127 -8.13 9.85 -26.72
C GLY A 127 -8.91 9.60 -25.43
N THR A 128 -8.61 8.53 -24.68
CA THR A 128 -9.23 8.26 -23.37
C THR A 128 -8.19 8.22 -22.27
N ARG A 129 -8.48 8.90 -21.15
CA ARG A 129 -7.66 8.87 -19.93
C ARG A 129 -8.44 8.18 -18.81
N PHE A 130 -7.81 7.24 -18.13
CA PHE A 130 -8.36 6.59 -16.94
C PHE A 130 -7.76 7.26 -15.70
N ASP A 131 -8.41 8.31 -15.21
CA ASP A 131 -7.90 9.15 -14.12
C ASP A 131 -8.11 8.50 -12.75
N ARG A 132 -8.95 7.46 -12.65
CA ARG A 132 -9.19 6.68 -11.42
C ARG A 132 -8.94 5.18 -11.63
N TYR A 133 -8.49 4.50 -10.59
CA TYR A 133 -8.19 3.07 -10.67
C TYR A 133 -9.42 2.22 -11.03
N TYR A 134 -10.58 2.51 -10.45
CA TYR A 134 -11.81 1.79 -10.78
C TYR A 134 -12.26 1.99 -12.25
N GLU A 135 -11.92 3.11 -12.91
CA GLU A 135 -12.25 3.35 -14.33
C GLU A 135 -11.40 2.48 -15.24
N LEU A 136 -10.11 2.34 -14.93
CA LEU A 136 -9.27 1.36 -15.60
C LEU A 136 -9.80 -0.07 -15.38
N GLY A 137 -10.31 -0.35 -14.17
CA GLY A 137 -11.02 -1.59 -13.86
C GLY A 137 -12.28 -1.82 -14.71
N GLN A 138 -13.11 -0.79 -14.88
CA GLN A 138 -14.29 -0.83 -15.75
C GLN A 138 -13.91 -1.16 -17.19
N HIS A 139 -12.82 -0.60 -17.69
CA HIS A 139 -12.33 -0.89 -19.02
C HIS A 139 -11.81 -2.33 -19.14
N ALA A 140 -11.05 -2.81 -18.15
CA ALA A 140 -10.46 -4.15 -18.18
C ALA A 140 -11.50 -5.28 -18.00
N PHE A 141 -12.41 -5.13 -17.03
CA PHE A 141 -13.32 -6.21 -16.63
C PHE A 141 -14.77 -5.99 -17.06
N GLY A 142 -15.07 -4.86 -17.70
CA GLY A 142 -16.43 -4.46 -18.10
C GLY A 142 -17.14 -3.57 -17.08
N PRO A 143 -18.28 -2.96 -17.49
CA PRO A 143 -18.91 -1.85 -16.77
C PRO A 143 -19.47 -2.23 -15.40
N LYS A 144 -19.85 -3.50 -15.20
CA LYS A 144 -20.38 -4.01 -13.92
C LYS A 144 -19.29 -4.63 -13.06
N LEU A 145 -18.53 -5.57 -13.62
CA LEU A 145 -17.56 -6.35 -12.83
C LEU A 145 -16.33 -5.52 -12.42
N GLY A 146 -15.87 -4.59 -13.26
CA GLY A 146 -14.70 -3.75 -12.97
C GLY A 146 -14.81 -2.97 -11.66
N PRO A 147 -15.87 -2.17 -11.45
CA PRO A 147 -16.10 -1.46 -10.20
C PRO A 147 -16.21 -2.41 -9.01
N TRP A 148 -16.92 -3.52 -9.17
CA TRP A 148 -17.11 -4.50 -8.09
C TRP A 148 -15.80 -5.16 -7.63
N ILE A 149 -14.81 -5.29 -8.50
CA ILE A 149 -13.48 -5.82 -8.15
C ILE A 149 -12.58 -4.72 -7.59
N VAL A 150 -12.45 -3.60 -8.30
CA VAL A 150 -11.38 -2.61 -8.01
C VAL A 150 -11.78 -1.64 -6.92
N LEU A 151 -13.03 -1.16 -6.89
CA LEU A 151 -13.45 -0.13 -5.95
C LEU A 151 -13.36 -0.60 -4.49
N PRO A 152 -13.84 -1.80 -4.09
CA PRO A 152 -13.69 -2.25 -2.71
C PRO A 152 -12.22 -2.36 -2.29
N GLN A 153 -11.36 -2.84 -3.18
CA GLN A 153 -9.92 -2.98 -2.91
C GLN A 153 -9.23 -1.62 -2.75
N GLN A 154 -9.56 -0.66 -3.61
CA GLN A 154 -9.07 0.71 -3.51
C GLN A 154 -9.51 1.39 -2.20
N LEU A 155 -10.77 1.18 -1.78
CA LEU A 155 -11.28 1.70 -0.51
C LEU A 155 -10.65 1.04 0.70
N ILE A 156 -10.44 -0.28 0.69
CA ILE A 156 -9.73 -0.99 1.76
C ILE A 156 -8.34 -0.38 1.97
N VAL A 157 -7.62 -0.08 0.89
CA VAL A 157 -6.30 0.56 0.96
C VAL A 157 -6.39 1.96 1.55
N GLN A 158 -7.29 2.81 1.04
CA GLN A 158 -7.42 4.20 1.48
C GLN A 158 -7.83 4.29 2.96
N VAL A 159 -8.89 3.58 3.34
CA VAL A 159 -9.39 3.54 4.72
C VAL A 159 -8.38 2.86 5.65
N GLY A 160 -7.74 1.77 5.19
CA GLY A 160 -6.73 1.06 5.95
C GLY A 160 -5.48 1.91 6.26
N CYS A 161 -4.99 2.66 5.27
CA CYS A 161 -3.93 3.66 5.47
C CYS A 161 -4.30 4.66 6.54
N ASP A 162 -5.49 5.26 6.42
CA ASP A 162 -5.96 6.29 7.34
C ASP A 162 -6.07 5.78 8.78
N ILE A 163 -6.53 4.54 8.98
CA ILE A 163 -6.55 3.87 10.29
C ILE A 163 -5.12 3.66 10.82
N VAL A 164 -4.21 3.13 10.00
CA VAL A 164 -2.81 2.91 10.40
C VAL A 164 -2.15 4.23 10.78
N TYR A 165 -2.37 5.30 10.01
CA TYR A 165 -1.81 6.61 10.27
C TYR A 165 -2.33 7.25 11.56
N MET A 166 -3.61 7.01 11.93
CA MET A 166 -4.12 7.41 13.25
C MET A 166 -3.32 6.76 14.39
N VAL A 167 -3.03 5.46 14.28
CA VAL A 167 -2.24 4.71 15.27
C VAL A 167 -0.79 5.19 15.29
N THR A 168 -0.13 5.27 14.13
CA THR A 168 1.26 5.71 14.00
C THR A 168 1.45 7.13 14.52
N GLY A 169 0.58 8.06 14.11
CA GLY A 169 0.62 9.45 14.56
C GLY A 169 0.48 9.56 16.07
N GLY A 170 -0.48 8.84 16.66
CA GLY A 170 -0.63 8.78 18.12
C GLY A 170 0.58 8.17 18.83
N GLN A 171 1.17 7.10 18.29
CA GLN A 171 2.34 6.42 18.91
C GLN A 171 3.58 7.32 18.90
N CYS A 172 3.86 7.94 17.74
CA CYS A 172 4.99 8.85 17.61
C CYS A 172 4.78 10.14 18.42
N LEU A 173 3.56 10.69 18.47
CA LEU A 173 3.26 11.86 19.29
C LEU A 173 3.43 11.55 20.79
N LYS A 174 2.95 10.40 21.26
CA LYS A 174 3.20 9.92 22.62
C LYS A 174 4.69 9.87 22.92
N LYS A 175 5.47 9.23 22.05
CA LYS A 175 6.91 9.08 22.25
C LYS A 175 7.65 10.41 22.25
N PHE A 176 7.28 11.33 21.36
CA PHE A 176 7.82 12.68 21.35
C PHE A 176 7.61 13.38 22.70
N VAL A 177 6.38 13.38 23.23
CA VAL A 177 6.08 14.09 24.49
C VAL A 177 6.76 13.42 25.70
N GLU A 178 6.79 12.09 25.75
CA GLU A 178 7.50 11.36 26.82
C GLU A 178 9.01 11.66 26.83
N MET A 179 9.61 11.93 25.66
CA MET A 179 11.02 12.33 25.58
C MET A 179 11.24 13.83 25.85
N ALA A 180 10.36 14.70 25.33
CA ALA A 180 10.50 16.15 25.45
C ALA A 180 10.15 16.67 26.85
N CYS A 181 9.28 15.98 27.58
CA CYS A 181 8.80 16.38 28.89
C CYS A 181 8.85 15.20 29.88
N THR A 182 9.96 15.10 30.61
CA THR A 182 10.20 14.05 31.61
C THR A 182 9.26 14.12 32.82
N ASN A 183 8.69 15.29 33.12
CA ASN A 183 7.76 15.51 34.24
C ASN A 183 6.27 15.49 33.81
N CYS A 184 5.96 15.20 32.54
CA CYS A 184 4.58 15.18 32.07
C CYS A 184 3.84 13.91 32.51
N LYS A 185 2.54 14.04 32.78
CA LYS A 185 1.69 12.89 33.13
C LYS A 185 1.65 11.91 31.97
N SER A 186 2.04 10.66 32.22
CA SER A 186 1.91 9.60 31.22
C SER A 186 0.44 9.34 30.91
N LEU A 187 0.07 9.55 29.65
CA LEU A 187 -1.27 9.27 29.13
C LEU A 187 -1.25 7.95 28.35
N ARG A 188 -2.41 7.28 28.32
CA ARG A 188 -2.58 6.06 27.50
C ARG A 188 -2.47 6.37 26.02
N GLN A 189 -2.10 5.36 25.26
CA GLN A 189 -1.95 5.42 23.81
C GLN A 189 -3.23 5.93 23.11
N SER A 190 -4.40 5.48 23.56
CA SER A 190 -5.70 5.88 23.02
C SER A 190 -5.93 7.40 23.07
N TYR A 191 -5.53 8.08 24.15
CA TYR A 191 -5.64 9.54 24.25
C TYR A 191 -4.74 10.25 23.22
N TRP A 192 -3.53 9.75 23.01
CA TRP A 192 -2.63 10.32 21.99
C TRP A 192 -3.14 10.13 20.57
N ILE A 193 -3.78 8.98 20.29
CA ILE A 193 -4.48 8.76 19.01
C ILE A 193 -5.64 9.75 18.86
N CYS A 194 -6.43 10.00 19.91
CA CYS A 194 -7.49 11.02 19.88
C CYS A 194 -6.96 12.44 19.65
N ILE A 195 -5.87 12.82 20.33
CA ILE A 195 -5.24 14.14 20.15
C ILE A 195 -4.75 14.29 18.70
N PHE A 196 -4.05 13.30 18.17
CA PHE A 196 -3.62 13.28 16.77
C PHE A 196 -4.82 13.34 15.80
N GLY A 197 -5.84 12.52 16.02
CA GLY A 197 -7.06 12.47 15.20
C GLY A 197 -7.86 13.77 15.19
N SER A 198 -7.82 14.56 16.27
CA SER A 198 -8.51 15.85 16.34
C SER A 198 -8.06 16.84 15.26
N ILE A 199 -6.78 16.78 14.87
CA ILE A 199 -6.21 17.62 13.81
C ILE A 199 -6.87 17.32 12.46
N HIS A 200 -7.21 16.05 12.21
CA HIS A 200 -7.81 15.61 10.96
C HIS A 200 -9.24 16.12 10.75
N PHE A 201 -9.99 16.41 11.82
CA PHE A 201 -11.32 17.02 11.67
C PHE A 201 -11.26 18.40 11.00
N LEU A 202 -10.20 19.17 11.31
CA LEU A 202 -9.97 20.48 10.70
C LEU A 202 -9.42 20.34 9.27
N LEU A 203 -8.39 19.50 9.09
CA LEU A 203 -7.73 19.35 7.79
C LEU A 203 -8.60 18.65 6.74
N ALA A 204 -9.51 17.76 7.17
CA ALA A 204 -10.44 17.11 6.26
C ALA A 204 -11.34 18.11 5.53
N GLN A 205 -11.51 19.34 6.03
CA GLN A 205 -12.34 20.35 5.38
C GLN A 205 -11.67 21.05 4.18
N LEU A 206 -10.39 20.76 3.91
CA LEU A 206 -9.67 21.31 2.76
C LEU A 206 -10.32 20.87 1.44
N PRO A 207 -10.52 21.77 0.44
CA PRO A 207 -11.45 21.53 -0.65
C PRO A 207 -10.97 20.49 -1.68
N ASN A 208 -9.68 20.38 -1.96
CA ASN A 208 -9.15 19.51 -3.01
C ASN A 208 -7.66 19.13 -2.80
N PHE A 209 -7.19 18.13 -3.58
CA PHE A 209 -5.80 17.67 -3.61
C PHE A 209 -4.77 18.79 -3.86
N ASN A 210 -5.08 19.75 -4.75
CA ASN A 210 -4.17 20.86 -5.06
C ASN A 210 -3.90 21.74 -3.83
N SER A 211 -4.89 21.89 -2.94
CA SER A 211 -4.77 22.60 -1.67
C SER A 211 -3.87 21.87 -0.66
N VAL A 212 -3.62 20.57 -0.87
CA VAL A 212 -2.76 19.71 -0.03
C VAL A 212 -1.35 19.58 -0.62
N SER A 213 -1.07 20.14 -1.80
CA SER A 213 0.24 19.99 -2.47
C SER A 213 1.43 20.46 -1.60
N GLY A 214 1.31 21.59 -0.90
CA GLY A 214 2.32 22.07 0.05
C GLY A 214 2.47 21.13 1.26
N VAL A 215 1.37 20.58 1.76
CA VAL A 215 1.37 19.60 2.86
C VAL A 215 2.04 18.29 2.42
N SER A 216 1.78 17.83 1.19
CA SER A 216 2.41 16.62 0.62
C SER A 216 3.90 16.83 0.41
N LEU A 217 4.34 18.01 -0.06
CA LEU A 217 5.77 18.31 -0.17
C LEU A 217 6.45 18.25 1.21
N ALA A 218 5.86 18.88 2.22
CA ALA A 218 6.36 18.80 3.59
C ALA A 218 6.41 17.34 4.08
N ALA A 219 5.34 16.56 3.84
CA ALA A 219 5.28 15.15 4.20
C ALA A 219 6.37 14.31 3.53
N ALA A 220 6.67 14.53 2.25
CA ALA A 220 7.75 13.82 1.55
C ALA A 220 9.13 14.14 2.15
N VAL A 221 9.40 15.41 2.48
CA VAL A 221 10.65 15.82 3.13
C VAL A 221 10.77 15.22 4.53
N MET A 222 9.68 15.21 5.29
CA MET A 222 9.65 14.59 6.61
C MET A 222 9.90 13.08 6.54
N SER A 223 9.37 12.37 5.53
CA SER A 223 9.57 10.92 5.41
C SER A 223 10.97 10.50 5.00
N LEU A 224 11.58 11.26 4.09
CA LEU A 224 13.00 11.17 3.82
C LEU A 224 13.83 11.38 5.10
N SER A 225 13.48 12.40 5.89
CA SER A 225 14.23 12.80 7.09
C SER A 225 14.14 11.76 8.20
N TYR A 226 12.94 11.33 8.60
CA TYR A 226 12.80 10.33 9.67
C TYR A 226 13.34 8.96 9.26
N SER A 227 13.23 8.57 7.98
CA SER A 227 13.81 7.31 7.49
C SER A 227 15.33 7.37 7.58
N THR A 228 15.91 8.52 7.20
CA THR A 228 17.35 8.76 7.32
C THR A 228 17.81 8.70 8.76
N ILE A 229 17.09 9.35 9.67
CA ILE A 229 17.38 9.29 11.10
C ILE A 229 17.22 7.87 11.65
N ALA A 230 16.24 7.09 11.19
CA ALA A 230 16.04 5.73 11.66
C ALA A 230 17.25 4.83 11.33
N TRP A 231 17.74 4.84 10.09
CA TRP A 231 18.88 3.98 9.72
C TRP A 231 20.22 4.55 10.20
N VAL A 232 20.45 5.87 10.14
CA VAL A 232 21.66 6.50 10.69
C VAL A 232 21.69 6.33 12.21
N GLY A 233 20.57 6.56 12.87
CA GLY A 233 20.40 6.36 14.32
C GLY A 233 20.73 4.93 14.71
N SER A 234 20.17 3.94 14.00
CA SER A 234 20.50 2.51 14.21
C SER A 234 21.98 2.21 13.98
N LEU A 235 22.59 2.79 12.94
CA LEU A 235 24.02 2.62 12.66
C LEU A 235 24.90 3.21 13.76
N THR A 236 24.58 4.42 14.23
CA THR A 236 25.34 5.12 15.28
C THR A 236 25.13 4.53 16.67
N HIS A 237 23.94 3.97 16.93
CA HIS A 237 23.66 3.22 18.15
C HIS A 237 24.54 1.97 18.23
N GLY A 238 24.82 1.35 17.08
CA GLY A 238 25.50 0.06 17.02
C GLY A 238 24.57 -1.09 17.37
N GLN A 239 25.15 -2.28 17.53
CA GLN A 239 24.40 -3.45 17.96
C GLN A 239 24.12 -3.37 19.46
N ILE A 240 22.90 -3.77 19.86
CA ILE A 240 22.58 -3.96 21.27
C ILE A 240 23.43 -5.09 21.88
N ASP A 241 23.63 -5.05 23.20
CA ASP A 241 24.40 -6.07 23.91
C ASP A 241 23.81 -7.47 23.69
N ASN A 242 24.65 -8.43 23.28
CA ASN A 242 24.26 -9.81 22.97
C ASN A 242 23.17 -9.92 21.88
N VAL A 243 23.20 -9.05 20.87
CA VAL A 243 22.27 -9.13 19.73
C VAL A 243 22.22 -10.54 19.13
N SER A 244 21.01 -11.05 18.95
CA SER A 244 20.77 -12.32 18.29
C SER A 244 20.02 -12.10 16.99
N HIS A 245 20.57 -12.63 15.90
CA HIS A 245 19.91 -12.71 14.59
C HIS A 245 19.22 -14.06 14.37
N ALA A 246 18.93 -14.79 15.43
CA ALA A 246 18.00 -15.90 15.36
C ALA A 246 16.59 -15.38 15.00
N TYR A 247 15.74 -16.28 14.51
CA TYR A 247 14.33 -15.97 14.33
C TYR A 247 13.69 -15.59 15.67
N LYS A 248 12.84 -14.56 15.65
CA LYS A 248 12.20 -14.03 16.86
C LYS A 248 11.50 -15.13 17.66
N LYS A 249 11.90 -15.28 18.91
CA LYS A 249 11.47 -16.38 19.78
C LYS A 249 9.98 -16.24 20.15
N THR A 250 9.18 -17.19 19.68
CA THR A 250 7.79 -17.38 20.08
C THR A 250 7.43 -18.87 19.95
N ASN A 251 6.21 -19.26 20.31
CA ASN A 251 5.75 -20.62 20.06
C ASN A 251 5.61 -20.89 18.54
N THR A 252 5.73 -22.15 18.12
CA THR A 252 5.80 -22.51 16.68
C THR A 252 4.59 -22.02 15.87
N LEU A 253 3.38 -22.09 16.44
CA LEU A 253 2.16 -21.65 15.75
C LEU A 253 2.12 -20.14 15.58
N ASP A 254 2.42 -19.41 16.65
CA ASP A 254 2.51 -17.95 16.66
C ASP A 254 3.59 -17.47 15.69
N PHE A 255 4.73 -18.16 15.63
CA PHE A 255 5.81 -17.85 14.70
C PHE A 255 5.33 -17.88 13.24
N VAL A 256 4.61 -18.93 12.84
CA VAL A 256 4.09 -19.06 11.46
C VAL A 256 3.13 -17.92 11.12
N PHE A 257 2.19 -17.58 12.00
CA PHE A 257 1.26 -16.48 11.75
C PHE A 257 1.95 -15.11 11.74
N ARG A 258 3.00 -14.92 12.55
CA ARG A 258 3.83 -13.70 12.51
C ARG A 258 4.69 -13.61 11.25
N VAL A 259 5.20 -14.72 10.72
CA VAL A 259 5.82 -14.77 9.39
C VAL A 259 4.83 -14.35 8.32
N PHE A 260 3.59 -14.86 8.37
CA PHE A 260 2.55 -14.45 7.43
C PHE A 260 2.21 -12.96 7.54
N ASN A 261 2.12 -12.43 8.76
CA ASN A 261 1.91 -11.01 8.99
C ASN A 261 3.08 -10.17 8.44
N ALA A 262 4.33 -10.59 8.66
CA ALA A 262 5.54 -9.92 8.16
C ALA A 262 5.57 -9.79 6.62
N LEU A 263 5.05 -10.79 5.89
CA LEU A 263 4.89 -10.68 4.43
C LEU A 263 3.99 -9.50 4.03
N GLY A 264 2.90 -9.30 4.77
CA GLY A 264 1.99 -8.17 4.56
C GLY A 264 2.60 -6.85 4.96
N GLN A 265 3.40 -6.80 6.03
CA GLN A 265 4.12 -5.58 6.41
C GLN A 265 5.05 -5.11 5.29
N ILE A 266 5.79 -6.03 4.67
CA ILE A 266 6.60 -5.72 3.49
C ILE A 266 5.72 -5.24 2.32
N SER A 267 4.59 -5.90 2.06
CA SER A 267 3.68 -5.48 0.99
C SER A 267 3.02 -4.13 1.22
N PHE A 268 2.69 -3.79 2.46
CA PHE A 268 2.18 -2.48 2.85
C PHE A 268 3.23 -1.40 2.54
N ALA A 269 4.50 -1.65 2.87
CA ALA A 269 5.55 -0.64 2.74
C ALA A 269 5.72 -0.13 1.30
N PHE A 270 5.65 -1.01 0.30
CA PHE A 270 5.95 -0.67 -1.10
C PHE A 270 4.75 -0.21 -1.93
N ALA A 271 3.62 0.09 -1.30
CA ALA A 271 2.39 0.33 -2.02
C ALA A 271 2.01 1.81 -2.13
N GLY A 272 1.89 2.29 -3.37
CA GLY A 272 1.38 3.62 -3.72
C GLY A 272 0.39 3.60 -4.90
N HIS A 273 0.04 2.40 -5.36
CA HIS A 273 -0.69 2.15 -6.60
C HIS A 273 -2.14 2.66 -6.57
N ALA A 274 -2.76 2.69 -5.39
CA ALA A 274 -4.16 3.10 -5.23
C ALA A 274 -4.43 4.59 -5.51
N VAL A 275 -3.37 5.40 -5.66
CA VAL A 275 -3.44 6.85 -5.94
C VAL A 275 -2.60 7.27 -7.15
N VAL A 276 -1.94 6.33 -7.84
CA VAL A 276 -1.01 6.66 -8.94
C VAL A 276 -1.73 7.29 -10.14
N LEU A 277 -2.92 6.80 -10.48
CA LEU A 277 -3.66 7.33 -11.63
C LEU A 277 -4.20 8.73 -11.32
N GLU A 278 -4.64 8.96 -10.09
CA GLU A 278 -5.05 10.25 -9.58
C GLU A 278 -3.91 11.27 -9.63
N ILE A 279 -2.68 10.85 -9.25
CA ILE A 279 -1.49 11.70 -9.38
C ILE A 279 -1.19 11.99 -10.85
N GLN A 280 -1.25 10.98 -11.72
CA GLN A 280 -0.98 11.15 -13.15
C GLN A 280 -2.03 12.02 -13.85
N ALA A 281 -3.29 12.00 -13.40
CA ALA A 281 -4.37 12.84 -13.89
C ALA A 281 -4.08 14.35 -13.73
N THR A 282 -3.29 14.73 -12.71
CA THR A 282 -2.87 16.13 -12.50
C THR A 282 -1.84 16.63 -13.52
N ILE A 283 -1.18 15.72 -14.24
CA ILE A 283 -0.15 16.03 -15.23
C ILE A 283 -0.82 16.34 -16.59
N PRO A 284 -0.48 17.47 -17.24
CA PRO A 284 -0.95 17.76 -18.59
C PRO A 284 -0.51 16.68 -19.58
N SER A 285 -1.42 16.31 -20.48
CA SER A 285 -1.19 15.28 -21.50
C SER A 285 -1.69 15.79 -22.85
N THR A 286 -0.87 15.63 -23.89
CA THR A 286 -1.27 15.82 -25.30
C THR A 286 -0.87 14.58 -26.11
N PRO A 287 -1.46 14.34 -27.29
CA PRO A 287 -1.07 13.22 -28.15
C PRO A 287 0.45 13.17 -28.45
N GLU A 288 1.09 14.34 -28.55
CA GLU A 288 2.53 14.48 -28.81
C GLU A 288 3.38 14.34 -27.53
N LYS A 289 2.80 14.67 -26.37
CA LYS A 289 3.46 14.66 -25.05
C LYS A 289 2.58 13.93 -24.03
N PRO A 290 2.53 12.60 -24.06
CA PRO A 290 1.67 11.83 -23.17
C PRO A 290 2.16 11.90 -21.72
N SER A 291 1.23 11.97 -20.76
CA SER A 291 1.52 12.10 -19.32
C SER A 291 2.38 10.96 -18.77
N ARG A 292 2.33 9.78 -19.40
CA ARG A 292 3.10 8.59 -19.01
C ARG A 292 4.62 8.83 -18.93
N VAL A 293 5.18 9.72 -19.76
CA VAL A 293 6.64 9.97 -19.80
C VAL A 293 7.10 10.75 -18.56
N PRO A 294 6.57 11.96 -18.27
CA PRO A 294 6.90 12.66 -17.04
C PRO A 294 6.46 11.88 -15.78
N MET A 295 5.33 11.16 -15.83
CA MET A 295 4.89 10.33 -14.71
C MET A 295 5.89 9.20 -14.41
N TRP A 296 6.37 8.48 -15.44
CA TRP A 296 7.37 7.42 -15.26
C TRP A 296 8.69 7.95 -14.71
N LYS A 297 9.15 9.11 -15.18
CA LYS A 297 10.34 9.77 -14.63
C LYS A 297 10.14 10.06 -13.13
N GLY A 298 8.97 10.57 -12.76
CA GLY A 298 8.63 10.86 -11.37
C GLY A 298 8.59 9.60 -10.49
N ALA A 299 7.98 8.52 -11.00
CA ALA A 299 7.87 7.24 -10.32
C ALA A 299 9.24 6.56 -10.12
N VAL A 300 10.11 6.54 -11.13
CA VAL A 300 11.47 5.97 -11.00
C VAL A 300 12.28 6.72 -9.94
N ALA A 301 12.23 8.05 -9.93
CA ALA A 301 12.88 8.85 -8.89
C ALA A 301 12.33 8.53 -7.49
N SER A 302 11.00 8.36 -7.36
CA SER A 302 10.35 7.96 -6.12
C SER A 302 10.79 6.57 -5.64
N TYR A 303 10.91 5.59 -6.55
CA TYR A 303 11.35 4.23 -6.21
C TYR A 303 12.82 4.16 -5.82
N PHE A 304 13.66 5.02 -6.40
CA PHE A 304 15.05 5.17 -5.99
C PHE A 304 15.16 5.76 -4.58
N ILE A 305 14.41 6.83 -4.29
CA ILE A 305 14.29 7.42 -2.95
C ILE A 305 13.78 6.39 -1.94
N ASN A 306 12.74 5.65 -2.30
CA ASN A 306 12.18 4.57 -1.49
C ASN A 306 13.28 3.53 -1.17
N ALA A 307 14.05 3.08 -2.15
CA ALA A 307 15.11 2.11 -1.92
C ALA A 307 16.17 2.60 -0.91
N ILE A 308 16.57 3.87 -1.01
CA ILE A 308 17.50 4.52 -0.05
C ILE A 308 16.90 4.64 1.35
N CYS A 309 15.58 4.79 1.47
CA CYS A 309 14.92 4.84 2.78
C CYS A 309 14.74 3.43 3.36
N TYR A 310 14.28 2.48 2.55
CA TYR A 310 13.71 1.24 3.04
C TYR A 310 14.75 0.16 3.29
N PHE A 311 15.66 -0.05 2.34
CA PHE A 311 16.67 -1.09 2.48
C PHE A 311 17.60 -0.80 3.65
N PRO A 312 18.15 0.43 3.81
CA PRO A 312 18.94 0.76 4.99
C PRO A 312 18.16 0.65 6.29
N VAL A 313 16.92 1.15 6.36
CA VAL A 313 16.11 1.01 7.59
C VAL A 313 15.91 -0.47 7.92
N ALA A 314 15.45 -1.29 6.97
CA ALA A 314 15.21 -2.72 7.16
C ALA A 314 16.48 -3.46 7.61
N LEU A 315 17.58 -3.31 6.86
CA LEU A 315 18.81 -4.09 7.05
C LEU A 315 19.62 -3.58 8.25
N ILE A 316 19.82 -2.27 8.38
CA ILE A 316 20.61 -1.69 9.49
C ILE A 316 19.81 -1.75 10.79
N GLY A 317 18.50 -1.50 10.75
CA GLY A 317 17.63 -1.66 11.92
C GLY A 317 17.62 -3.10 12.43
N TYR A 318 17.50 -4.09 11.53
CA TYR A 318 17.58 -5.49 11.91
C TYR A 318 18.99 -5.90 12.36
N TRP A 319 20.04 -5.33 11.77
CA TRP A 319 21.42 -5.53 12.22
C TRP A 319 21.67 -5.00 13.64
N ALA A 320 21.11 -3.83 13.97
CA ALA A 320 21.31 -3.19 15.27
C ALA A 320 20.55 -3.91 16.39
N PHE A 321 19.30 -4.31 16.14
CA PHE A 321 18.39 -4.82 17.19
C PHE A 321 18.08 -6.32 17.11
N GLY A 322 18.36 -6.99 15.98
CA GLY A 322 18.12 -8.42 15.82
C GLY A 322 16.66 -8.82 16.07
N GLN A 323 16.47 -9.91 16.82
CA GLN A 323 15.14 -10.39 17.21
C GLN A 323 14.40 -9.46 18.18
N ASP A 324 15.10 -8.56 18.88
CA ASP A 324 14.53 -7.73 19.94
C ASP A 324 13.98 -6.40 19.44
N VAL A 325 14.01 -6.17 18.13
CA VAL A 325 13.44 -4.98 17.51
C VAL A 325 11.94 -4.87 17.78
N ASP A 326 11.49 -3.67 18.16
CA ASP A 326 10.08 -3.31 18.28
C ASP A 326 9.41 -3.19 16.90
N ASP A 327 8.07 -3.22 16.87
CA ASP A 327 7.29 -3.14 15.63
C ASP A 327 7.47 -1.79 14.90
N ASN A 328 7.87 -0.74 15.62
CA ASN A 328 8.33 0.54 15.09
C ASN A 328 9.77 0.81 15.54
N VAL A 329 10.71 0.82 14.60
CA VAL A 329 12.15 0.98 14.89
C VAL A 329 12.50 2.28 15.61
N LEU A 330 11.72 3.35 15.44
CA LEU A 330 11.95 4.62 16.16
C LEU A 330 11.64 4.52 17.65
N ILE A 331 10.88 3.52 18.08
CA ILE A 331 10.60 3.23 19.49
C ILE A 331 11.79 2.49 20.13
N ALA A 332 12.50 1.65 19.34
CA ALA A 332 13.67 0.92 19.80
C ALA A 332 14.89 1.84 20.04
N LEU A 333 14.98 2.96 19.29
CA LEU A 333 16.05 3.94 19.45
C LEU A 333 15.82 4.82 20.69
N LYS A 334 16.85 4.97 21.53
CA LYS A 334 16.79 5.79 22.76
C LYS A 334 17.75 6.97 22.79
N ARG A 335 18.82 6.97 21.97
CA ARG A 335 19.85 8.01 22.00
C ARG A 335 20.36 8.36 20.59
N PRO A 336 20.73 9.63 20.33
CA PRO A 336 20.53 10.80 21.20
C PRO A 336 19.04 11.22 21.24
N GLU A 337 18.52 11.53 22.44
CA GLU A 337 17.08 11.71 22.70
C GLU A 337 16.42 12.78 21.84
N TRP A 338 17.06 13.95 21.66
CA TRP A 338 16.53 15.05 20.85
C TRP A 338 16.33 14.66 19.38
N LEU A 339 17.21 13.82 18.83
CA LEU A 339 17.16 13.39 17.44
C LEU A 339 16.01 12.40 17.23
N ILE A 340 15.83 11.47 18.17
CA ILE A 340 14.73 10.50 18.12
C ILE A 340 13.38 11.18 18.38
N ALA A 341 13.32 12.14 19.30
CA ALA A 341 12.16 12.99 19.51
C ALA A 341 11.81 13.75 18.22
N SER A 342 12.80 14.37 17.57
CA SER A 342 12.61 15.06 16.29
C SER A 342 12.09 14.11 15.20
N ALA A 343 12.65 12.89 15.07
CA ALA A 343 12.18 11.90 14.11
C ALA A 343 10.72 11.49 14.35
N ASN A 344 10.32 11.30 15.61
CA ASN A 344 8.92 11.00 15.94
C ASN A 344 7.99 12.16 15.57
N LEU A 345 8.39 13.42 15.78
CA LEU A 345 7.62 14.57 15.34
C LEU A 345 7.55 14.69 13.80
N MET A 346 8.64 14.36 13.10
CA MET A 346 8.65 14.28 11.64
C MET A 346 7.67 13.22 11.12
N VAL A 347 7.58 12.05 11.77
CA VAL A 347 6.55 11.04 11.45
C VAL A 347 5.16 11.62 11.62
N VAL A 348 4.87 12.30 12.73
CA VAL A 348 3.57 12.96 12.98
C VAL A 348 3.22 13.93 11.85
N ILE A 349 4.13 14.80 11.44
CA ILE A 349 3.90 15.76 10.34
C ILE A 349 3.68 15.02 9.01
N HIS A 350 4.47 13.98 8.73
CA HIS A 350 4.32 13.17 7.54
C HIS A 350 2.94 12.51 7.47
N VAL A 351 2.54 11.78 8.51
CA VAL A 351 1.27 11.04 8.52
C VAL A 351 0.06 11.97 8.49
N ILE A 352 0.18 13.21 8.99
CA ILE A 352 -0.85 14.23 8.80
C ILE A 352 -1.13 14.46 7.31
N GLY A 353 -0.07 14.68 6.52
CA GLY A 353 -0.18 14.90 5.08
C GLY A 353 -0.62 13.66 4.31
N SER A 354 -0.04 12.50 4.64
CA SER A 354 -0.35 11.23 3.96
C SER A 354 -1.82 10.82 4.19
N TYR A 355 -2.37 11.02 5.39
CA TYR A 355 -3.80 10.82 5.64
C TYR A 355 -4.65 11.65 4.67
N GLN A 356 -4.33 12.92 4.45
CA GLN A 356 -5.13 13.75 3.53
C GLN A 356 -5.04 13.21 2.09
N VAL A 357 -3.89 12.70 1.66
CA VAL A 357 -3.71 12.12 0.32
C VAL A 357 -4.61 10.89 0.12
N TYR A 358 -4.75 10.03 1.12
CA TYR A 358 -5.59 8.83 1.04
C TYR A 358 -7.08 9.10 1.32
N ALA A 359 -7.41 10.09 2.15
CA ALA A 359 -8.80 10.42 2.49
C ALA A 359 -9.53 11.18 1.37
N MET A 360 -8.84 12.03 0.59
CA MET A 360 -9.49 12.86 -0.44
C MET A 360 -10.31 12.08 -1.47
N PRO A 361 -9.84 10.97 -2.07
CA PRO A 361 -10.66 10.17 -2.99
C PRO A 361 -11.88 9.55 -2.30
N VAL A 362 -11.77 9.19 -1.02
CA VAL A 362 -12.89 8.67 -0.23
C VAL A 362 -13.93 9.75 0.03
N PHE A 363 -13.49 10.97 0.37
CA PHE A 363 -14.37 12.13 0.53
C PHE A 363 -15.13 12.43 -0.76
N ASP A 364 -14.43 12.51 -1.90
CA ASP A 364 -15.04 12.73 -3.21
C ASP A 364 -16.10 11.65 -3.49
N MET A 365 -15.80 10.39 -3.21
CA MET A 365 -16.72 9.28 -3.43
C MET A 365 -17.96 9.37 -2.52
N LEU A 366 -17.77 9.59 -1.22
CA LEU A 366 -18.86 9.68 -0.25
C LEU A 366 -19.76 10.88 -0.55
N GLU A 367 -19.20 12.06 -0.81
CA GLU A 367 -19.98 13.25 -1.18
C GLU A 367 -20.77 13.02 -2.47
N ASN A 368 -20.15 12.44 -3.50
CA ASN A 368 -20.85 12.09 -4.74
C ASN A 368 -21.99 11.10 -4.50
N MET A 369 -21.81 10.11 -3.64
CA MET A 369 -22.86 9.17 -3.26
C MET A 369 -24.01 9.90 -2.55
N MET A 370 -23.72 10.76 -1.58
CA MET A 370 -24.73 11.51 -0.83
C MET A 370 -25.56 12.42 -1.75
N VAL A 371 -24.91 13.11 -2.71
CA VAL A 371 -25.59 14.00 -3.65
C VAL A 371 -26.38 13.21 -4.70
N LYS A 372 -25.76 12.23 -5.38
CA LYS A 372 -26.36 11.58 -6.56
C LYS A 372 -27.28 10.41 -6.24
N ARG A 373 -27.04 9.68 -5.14
CA ARG A 373 -27.84 8.49 -4.76
C ARG A 373 -28.87 8.82 -3.69
N LEU A 374 -28.50 9.69 -2.74
CA LEU A 374 -29.34 10.02 -1.58
C LEU A 374 -30.01 11.40 -1.69
N ASN A 375 -29.78 12.13 -2.79
CA ASN A 375 -30.40 13.42 -3.11
C ASN A 375 -30.19 14.50 -2.03
N PHE A 376 -29.08 14.46 -1.30
CA PHE A 376 -28.73 15.54 -0.37
C PHE A 376 -28.26 16.79 -1.13
N PRO A 377 -28.60 18.00 -0.66
CA PRO A 377 -28.15 19.24 -1.30
C PRO A 377 -26.62 19.37 -1.17
N PRO A 378 -25.89 19.66 -2.26
CA PRO A 378 -24.47 19.94 -2.18
C PRO A 378 -24.25 21.22 -1.36
N GLY A 379 -23.26 21.23 -0.48
CA GLY A 379 -22.97 22.39 0.34
C GLY A 379 -21.95 22.12 1.44
N VAL A 380 -21.60 23.19 2.17
CA VAL A 380 -20.62 23.14 3.26
C VAL A 380 -21.07 22.20 4.38
N VAL A 381 -22.38 22.15 4.68
CA VAL A 381 -22.93 21.28 5.72
C VAL A 381 -22.75 19.79 5.37
N LEU A 382 -23.06 19.40 4.13
CA LEU A 382 -22.87 18.02 3.67
C LEU A 382 -21.40 17.63 3.77
N ARG A 383 -20.51 18.49 3.27
CA ARG A 383 -19.06 18.29 3.35
C ARG A 383 -18.61 18.12 4.80
N LEU A 384 -19.01 19.03 5.68
CA LEU A 384 -18.63 19.02 7.09
C LEU A 384 -19.07 17.72 7.77
N ILE A 385 -20.31 17.31 7.58
CA ILE A 385 -20.86 16.09 8.19
C ILE A 385 -20.20 14.84 7.62
N THR A 386 -20.19 14.68 6.30
CA THR A 386 -19.67 13.46 5.64
C THR A 386 -18.19 13.25 5.93
N ARG A 387 -17.37 14.30 5.84
CA ARG A 387 -15.93 14.19 6.10
C ARG A 387 -15.62 14.00 7.58
N SER A 388 -16.33 14.70 8.47
CA SER A 388 -16.14 14.51 9.91
C SER A 388 -16.59 13.12 10.36
N ALA A 389 -17.67 12.58 9.79
CA ALA A 389 -18.11 11.21 10.07
C ALA A 389 -17.06 10.18 9.63
N TYR A 390 -16.43 10.38 8.47
CA TYR A 390 -15.33 9.52 8.01
C TYR A 390 -14.12 9.58 8.95
N VAL A 391 -13.68 10.79 9.34
CA VAL A 391 -12.56 10.94 10.29
C VAL A 391 -12.90 10.32 11.65
N ALA A 392 -14.13 10.49 12.13
CA ALA A 392 -14.59 9.86 13.36
C ALA A 392 -14.56 8.33 13.27
N PHE A 393 -14.92 7.77 12.12
CA PHE A 393 -14.90 6.33 11.86
C PHE A 393 -13.47 5.75 11.86
N THR A 394 -12.54 6.35 11.12
CA THR A 394 -11.14 5.90 11.10
C THR A 394 -10.48 6.06 12.45
N LEU A 395 -10.77 7.16 13.17
CA LEU A 395 -10.30 7.39 14.53
C LEU A 395 -10.84 6.33 15.50
N PHE A 396 -12.14 6.01 15.45
CA PHE A 396 -12.74 4.99 16.29
C PHE A 396 -12.06 3.62 16.12
N ILE A 397 -11.83 3.21 14.87
CA ILE A 397 -11.12 1.95 14.59
C ILE A 397 -9.67 2.01 15.07
N GLY A 398 -8.95 3.11 14.82
CA GLY A 398 -7.55 3.27 15.25
C GLY A 398 -7.38 3.25 16.77
N VAL A 399 -8.31 3.87 17.51
CA VAL A 399 -8.34 3.81 18.99
C VAL A 399 -8.67 2.40 19.48
N THR A 400 -9.56 1.70 18.77
CA THR A 400 -9.98 0.34 19.13
C THR A 400 -8.83 -0.66 18.90
N PHE A 401 -8.17 -0.65 17.74
CA PHE A 401 -7.14 -1.64 17.41
C PHE A 401 -5.75 -0.99 17.23
N PRO A 402 -5.08 -0.51 18.29
CA PRO A 402 -3.82 0.23 18.17
C PRO A 402 -2.59 -0.68 17.99
N PHE A 403 -2.71 -1.77 17.22
CA PHE A 403 -1.65 -2.76 16.97
C PHE A 403 -0.93 -2.46 15.65
N PHE A 404 0.07 -1.59 15.70
CA PHE A 404 0.74 -1.05 14.52
C PHE A 404 1.26 -2.14 13.56
N GLY A 405 2.12 -3.04 14.03
CA GLY A 405 2.66 -4.13 13.19
C GLY A 405 1.58 -5.04 12.61
N ASP A 406 0.54 -5.37 13.38
CA ASP A 406 -0.49 -6.29 12.93
C ASP A 406 -1.46 -5.68 11.93
N LEU A 407 -1.83 -4.41 12.12
CA LEU A 407 -2.62 -3.65 11.14
C LEU A 407 -1.89 -3.54 9.79
N LEU A 408 -0.58 -3.26 9.82
CA LEU A 408 0.24 -3.20 8.61
C LEU A 408 0.21 -4.53 7.85
N GLY A 409 0.41 -5.65 8.55
CA GLY A 409 0.34 -6.96 7.90
C GLY A 409 -1.05 -7.31 7.39
N PHE A 410 -2.11 -7.03 8.16
CA PHE A 410 -3.50 -7.28 7.75
C PHE A 410 -3.87 -6.49 6.49
N PHE A 411 -3.74 -5.16 6.50
CA PHE A 411 -4.07 -4.34 5.33
C PHE A 411 -3.09 -4.57 4.16
N GLY A 412 -1.83 -4.87 4.48
CA GLY A 412 -0.81 -5.27 3.53
C GLY A 412 -1.23 -6.47 2.67
N GLY A 413 -1.79 -7.51 3.30
CA GLY A 413 -2.40 -8.63 2.59
C GLY A 413 -3.75 -8.29 1.96
N PHE A 414 -4.66 -7.72 2.75
CA PHE A 414 -6.09 -7.64 2.41
C PHE A 414 -6.40 -6.64 1.29
N GLY A 415 -5.73 -5.49 1.27
CA GLY A 415 -5.94 -4.45 0.25
C GLY A 415 -4.73 -4.20 -0.65
N PHE A 416 -3.53 -4.19 -0.09
CA PHE A 416 -2.34 -3.79 -0.84
C PHE A 416 -1.81 -4.85 -1.80
N ALA A 417 -1.81 -6.13 -1.40
CA ALA A 417 -1.44 -7.20 -2.32
C ALA A 417 -2.33 -7.22 -3.59
N PRO A 418 -3.67 -7.13 -3.49
CA PRO A 418 -4.54 -6.94 -4.66
C PRO A 418 -4.17 -5.75 -5.53
N THR A 419 -4.19 -4.55 -4.95
CA THR A 419 -4.05 -3.29 -5.70
C THR A 419 -2.66 -3.07 -6.27
N SER A 420 -1.62 -3.61 -5.63
CA SER A 420 -0.22 -3.28 -5.95
C SER A 420 0.56 -4.44 -6.56
N TYR A 421 0.20 -5.70 -6.27
CA TYR A 421 0.95 -6.86 -6.77
C TYR A 421 0.28 -7.54 -7.96
N PHE A 422 -1.04 -7.74 -7.94
CA PHE A 422 -1.66 -8.61 -8.95
C PHE A 422 -2.74 -7.97 -9.82
N LEU A 423 -3.56 -7.04 -9.34
CA LEU A 423 -4.59 -6.41 -10.18
C LEU A 423 -4.01 -5.68 -11.40
N PRO A 424 -2.93 -4.89 -11.28
CA PRO A 424 -2.29 -4.28 -12.46
C PRO A 424 -1.84 -5.31 -13.49
N SER A 425 -1.30 -6.44 -13.03
CA SER A 425 -0.84 -7.53 -13.90
C SER A 425 -1.99 -8.26 -14.59
N ILE A 426 -3.12 -8.48 -13.90
CA ILE A 426 -4.34 -9.03 -14.51
C ILE A 426 -4.85 -8.07 -15.60
N MET A 427 -4.97 -6.78 -15.30
CA MET A 427 -5.41 -5.77 -16.27
C MET A 427 -4.45 -5.70 -17.46
N TRP A 428 -3.14 -5.79 -17.23
CA TRP A 428 -2.13 -5.83 -18.29
C TRP A 428 -2.34 -7.02 -19.23
N LEU A 429 -2.55 -8.23 -18.69
CA LEU A 429 -2.80 -9.43 -19.49
C LEU A 429 -4.09 -9.31 -20.32
N ILE A 430 -5.15 -8.74 -19.75
CA ILE A 430 -6.44 -8.58 -20.44
C ILE A 430 -6.36 -7.52 -21.56
N ILE A 431 -5.74 -6.37 -21.27
CA ILE A 431 -5.72 -5.21 -22.18
C ILE A 431 -4.64 -5.38 -23.25
N LYS A 432 -3.41 -5.73 -22.86
CA LYS A 432 -2.26 -5.80 -23.79
C LYS A 432 -2.09 -7.15 -24.46
N LYS A 433 -2.67 -8.22 -23.91
CA LYS A 433 -2.65 -9.58 -24.49
C LYS A 433 -1.26 -10.01 -25.00
N PRO A 434 -0.21 -9.94 -24.14
CA PRO A 434 1.13 -10.35 -24.56
C PRO A 434 1.15 -11.82 -24.99
N GLU A 435 2.05 -12.17 -25.90
CA GLU A 435 2.20 -13.56 -26.38
C GLU A 435 2.41 -14.53 -25.22
N ARG A 436 1.73 -15.69 -25.29
CA ARG A 436 1.85 -16.73 -24.26
C ARG A 436 3.29 -17.18 -24.14
N PHE A 437 3.76 -17.35 -22.90
CA PHE A 437 5.15 -17.69 -22.56
C PHE A 437 6.20 -16.63 -22.93
N SER A 438 5.80 -15.44 -23.39
CA SER A 438 6.71 -14.30 -23.46
C SER A 438 7.20 -13.91 -22.07
N ARG A 439 8.32 -13.18 -22.00
CA ARG A 439 8.85 -12.64 -20.73
C ARG A 439 7.80 -11.82 -19.97
N SER A 440 7.07 -10.95 -20.68
CA SER A 440 5.97 -10.17 -20.09
C SER A 440 4.89 -11.09 -19.53
N TRP A 441 4.47 -12.13 -20.26
CA TRP A 441 3.43 -13.05 -19.79
C TRP A 441 3.85 -13.78 -18.51
N LEU A 442 5.09 -14.31 -18.47
CA LEU A 442 5.62 -15.02 -17.30
C LEU A 442 5.74 -14.12 -16.06
N ILE A 443 6.25 -12.89 -16.22
CA ILE A 443 6.39 -11.93 -15.11
C ILE A 443 5.02 -11.59 -14.52
N ASN A 444 4.02 -11.33 -15.37
CA ASN A 444 2.67 -11.01 -14.89
C ASN A 444 2.04 -12.17 -14.11
N TRP A 445 2.17 -13.41 -14.59
CA TRP A 445 1.68 -14.57 -13.84
C TRP A 445 2.42 -14.81 -12.53
N ALA A 446 3.73 -14.57 -12.49
CA ALA A 446 4.49 -14.62 -11.25
C ALA A 446 3.98 -13.58 -10.24
N CYS A 447 3.76 -12.34 -10.67
CA CYS A 447 3.19 -11.27 -9.84
C CYS A 447 1.80 -11.67 -9.31
N ILE A 448 0.97 -12.28 -10.15
CA ILE A 448 -0.37 -12.77 -9.77
C ILE A 448 -0.31 -13.84 -8.69
N ILE A 449 0.51 -14.88 -8.90
CA ILE A 449 0.63 -15.98 -7.94
C ILE A 449 1.19 -15.49 -6.61
N THR A 450 2.29 -14.75 -6.64
CA THR A 450 2.90 -14.18 -5.43
C THR A 450 1.94 -13.26 -4.70
N GLY A 451 1.27 -12.35 -5.39
CA GLY A 451 0.31 -11.42 -4.80
C GLY A 451 -0.90 -12.12 -4.17
N MET A 452 -1.48 -13.13 -4.83
CA MET A 452 -2.57 -13.93 -4.27
C MET A 452 -2.12 -14.73 -3.04
N SER A 453 -0.91 -15.29 -3.07
CA SER A 453 -0.34 -15.98 -1.90
C SER A 453 -0.21 -15.04 -0.71
N ILE A 454 0.36 -13.85 -0.91
CA ILE A 454 0.49 -12.82 0.14
C ILE A 454 -0.88 -12.41 0.68
N MET A 455 -1.85 -12.13 -0.21
CA MET A 455 -3.21 -11.77 0.19
C MET A 455 -3.82 -12.80 1.13
N LEU A 456 -3.74 -14.09 0.78
CA LEU A 456 -4.32 -15.15 1.59
C LEU A 456 -3.59 -15.32 2.93
N VAL A 457 -2.27 -15.55 2.90
CA VAL A 457 -1.54 -15.88 4.13
C VAL A 457 -1.49 -14.69 5.08
N SER A 458 -1.23 -13.50 4.55
CA SER A 458 -1.01 -12.32 5.40
C SER A 458 -2.28 -11.77 6.02
N THR A 459 -3.40 -11.80 5.29
CA THR A 459 -4.70 -11.43 5.86
C THR A 459 -5.05 -12.35 7.02
N ILE A 460 -4.83 -13.67 6.88
CA ILE A 460 -5.07 -14.64 7.95
C ILE A 460 -4.13 -14.39 9.13
N GLY A 461 -2.83 -14.20 8.86
CA GLY A 461 -1.82 -13.91 9.89
C GLY A 461 -2.12 -12.65 10.68
N GLY A 462 -2.39 -11.54 9.99
CA GLY A 462 -2.75 -10.27 10.62
C GLY A 462 -4.06 -10.32 11.39
N LEU A 463 -5.11 -10.93 10.83
CA LEU A 463 -6.37 -11.04 11.55
C LEU A 463 -6.21 -11.88 12.82
N ARG A 464 -5.51 -13.01 12.74
CA ARG A 464 -5.26 -13.85 13.92
C ARG A 464 -4.45 -13.11 14.97
N ASN A 465 -3.41 -12.37 14.59
CA ASN A 465 -2.61 -11.59 15.55
C ASN A 465 -3.44 -10.49 16.21
N ILE A 466 -4.23 -9.72 15.43
CA ILE A 466 -5.14 -8.72 15.97
C ILE A 466 -6.10 -9.34 16.99
N VAL A 467 -6.68 -10.50 16.69
CA VAL A 467 -7.59 -11.20 17.62
C VAL A 467 -6.89 -11.61 18.91
N MET A 468 -5.66 -12.14 18.81
CA MET A 468 -4.88 -12.54 19.98
C MET A 468 -4.48 -11.34 20.84
N ASP A 469 -3.97 -10.28 20.22
CA ASP A 469 -3.52 -9.08 20.92
C ASP A 469 -4.71 -8.32 21.53
N ALA A 470 -5.83 -8.23 20.80
CA ALA A 470 -7.10 -7.69 21.30
C ALA A 470 -7.65 -8.44 22.51
N SER A 471 -7.47 -9.77 22.60
CA SER A 471 -7.97 -10.57 23.74
C SER A 471 -7.31 -10.20 25.07
N THR A 472 -6.11 -9.63 25.02
CA THR A 472 -5.35 -9.20 26.21
C THR A 472 -5.39 -7.69 26.44
N TYR A 473 -5.88 -6.93 25.45
CA TYR A 473 -5.89 -5.47 25.48
C TYR A 473 -7.13 -4.92 26.21
N ARG A 474 -6.90 -4.00 27.15
CA ARG A 474 -7.98 -3.26 27.83
C ARG A 474 -8.24 -1.95 27.09
N PHE A 475 -9.26 -1.96 26.23
CA PHE A 475 -9.58 -0.87 25.31
C PHE A 475 -9.84 0.48 26.00
N TYR A 476 -10.62 0.48 27.09
CA TYR A 476 -11.13 1.72 27.70
C TYR A 476 -10.94 1.81 29.23
N THR A 477 -10.26 0.85 29.87
CA THR A 477 -10.17 0.74 31.35
C THR A 477 -8.79 0.58 31.92
#